data_AF-A0A6P6MVR4-F1
#
_entry.id   AF-A0A6P6MVR4-F1
#
_cell.length_a   1.000
_cell.length_b   1.000
_cell.length_c   1.000
_cell.angle_alpha   90.00
_cell.angle_beta   90.00
_cell.angle_gamma   90.00
#
_symmetry.space_group_name_H-M   'P 1'
#
loop_
_entity.id
_entity.type
_entity.pdbx_description
1 polymer ?
#
loop_
_entity_poly.entity_id
_entity_poly.type
_entity_poly.pdbx_seq_one_letter_code
_entity_poly.pdbx_strand_id
1 'polypeptide(L)'
;MNTVVIISIGTQFMHIALFHQAGYLNQAQWDGLTGRIVLNKTDGLRKEFNLDLISLKEDGTAKRAADAASRPTKLWTKIGVWNSYTGLNLTEMIDSKNITDSLANRTLIVTTILENPYVMYKKSDKVLYGNDRFEGYCLDLLKELSNILGFTYEVKLVSDGKYGAQNDKGEWNGMVRELIDHIADLAVAPLTITYVREKVIDFSKPFMTLGISILYRKPNGTNPGVFSFLNPLTPDIWMYVLLACLGVSCVLFVIARFTPYEWYNPHPCNSSSEVIENNFTLLNSLWFGVAALMRQGSELMPKALSTRILGGIWWFFTLIIISSYTANLAAFLTVERMDSPIDSADDLAKQTRIEYGAVRDGSTMTFFKKSKISTYEKMWAFMSSRKNTALVKNNKEGITRVLTTDYALLMESTSIEYITQRNCNLTQVGGLIDSKGYGVGTPIGSPYRDKVTIAILQLQEEGKLHMMKEKWWRGNGCPEEDNKEASALGVENIGGIFIVLAAGLVLSVFVAIGEFIYKSRKNSDIEECVSFSAVMEDLGISLRCHKALRKRGRHRGRASLSGVLCNPKRIQRKETMA
;
A
#
# COMPACT_ATOMS: atom_id res chain seq x y z
N MET A 1 -29.20 18.61 -108.28
CA MET A 1 -29.08 17.29 -107.62
C MET A 1 -27.70 16.62 -107.76
N ASN A 2 -26.78 17.08 -108.63
CA ASN A 2 -25.51 16.36 -108.89
C ASN A 2 -24.30 16.78 -108.04
N THR A 3 -24.39 17.81 -107.20
CA THR A 3 -23.23 18.29 -106.41
C THR A 3 -23.11 17.61 -105.03
N VAL A 4 -24.19 16.99 -104.53
CA VAL A 4 -24.22 16.37 -103.18
C VAL A 4 -23.67 14.94 -103.19
N VAL A 5 -23.74 14.23 -104.32
CA VAL A 5 -23.33 12.82 -104.42
C VAL A 5 -21.81 12.66 -104.47
N ILE A 6 -21.07 13.61 -105.07
CA ILE A 6 -19.60 13.52 -105.21
C ILE A 6 -18.88 13.77 -103.86
N ILE A 7 -19.41 14.65 -103.00
CA ILE A 7 -18.84 14.93 -101.68
C ILE A 7 -19.04 13.74 -100.72
N SER A 8 -20.17 13.02 -100.84
CA SER A 8 -20.45 11.82 -100.03
C SER A 8 -19.58 10.62 -100.43
N ILE A 9 -19.27 10.45 -101.72
CA ILE A 9 -18.40 9.37 -102.20
C ILE A 9 -16.93 9.66 -101.87
N GLY A 10 -16.49 10.93 -101.95
CA GLY A 10 -15.15 11.34 -101.55
C GLY A 10 -14.89 11.17 -100.05
N THR A 11 -15.87 11.49 -99.20
CA THR A 11 -15.77 11.24 -97.74
C THR A 11 -15.84 9.75 -97.39
N GLN A 12 -16.62 8.93 -98.11
CA GLN A 12 -16.62 7.47 -97.94
C GLN A 12 -15.30 6.83 -98.37
N PHE A 13 -14.70 7.24 -99.49
CA PHE A 13 -13.40 6.71 -99.92
C PHE A 13 -12.25 7.15 -99.00
N MET A 14 -12.29 8.38 -98.49
CA MET A 14 -11.30 8.85 -97.51
C MET A 14 -11.46 8.11 -96.18
N HIS A 15 -12.70 7.83 -95.74
CA HIS A 15 -12.96 6.96 -94.59
C HIS A 15 -12.47 5.53 -94.83
N ILE A 16 -12.74 4.93 -95.99
CA ILE A 16 -12.30 3.55 -96.30
C ILE A 16 -10.76 3.47 -96.38
N ALA A 17 -10.10 4.47 -96.97
CA ALA A 17 -8.64 4.54 -97.01
C ALA A 17 -8.04 4.72 -95.60
N LEU A 18 -8.61 5.59 -94.77
CA LEU A 18 -8.24 5.75 -93.36
C LEU A 18 -8.48 4.47 -92.56
N PHE A 19 -9.58 3.77 -92.79
CA PHE A 19 -9.90 2.49 -92.16
C PHE A 19 -8.95 1.37 -92.60
N HIS A 20 -8.58 1.33 -93.89
CA HIS A 20 -7.64 0.34 -94.41
C HIS A 20 -6.22 0.57 -93.87
N GLN A 21 -5.79 1.84 -93.80
CA GLN A 21 -4.50 2.24 -93.23
C GLN A 21 -4.46 2.04 -91.71
N ALA A 22 -5.55 2.31 -90.99
CA ALA A 22 -5.71 1.97 -89.58
C ALA A 22 -5.69 0.46 -89.33
N GLY A 23 -6.24 -0.35 -90.24
CA GLY A 23 -6.17 -1.81 -90.19
C GLY A 23 -4.74 -2.35 -90.24
N TYR A 24 -3.87 -1.76 -91.07
CA TYR A 24 -2.45 -2.11 -91.11
C TYR A 24 -1.68 -1.68 -89.85
N LEU A 25 -1.99 -0.49 -89.30
CA LEU A 25 -1.44 -0.01 -88.03
C LEU A 25 -1.79 -0.95 -86.87
N ASN A 26 -3.04 -1.41 -86.80
CA ASN A 26 -3.52 -2.31 -85.76
C ASN A 26 -2.94 -3.74 -85.86
N GLN A 27 -2.24 -4.08 -86.95
CA GLN A 27 -1.55 -5.35 -87.13
C GLN A 27 -0.02 -5.25 -86.98
N ALA A 28 0.51 -4.03 -86.87
CA ALA A 28 1.94 -3.81 -86.77
C ALA A 28 2.47 -4.20 -85.39
N GLN A 29 3.56 -4.96 -85.38
CA GLN A 29 4.33 -5.29 -84.19
C GLN A 29 5.77 -4.82 -84.42
N TRP A 30 6.30 -4.04 -83.48
CA TRP A 30 7.68 -3.57 -83.56
C TRP A 30 8.28 -3.36 -82.17
N ASP A 31 9.59 -3.44 -82.08
CA ASP A 31 10.34 -3.14 -80.86
C ASP A 31 10.79 -1.68 -80.90
N GLY A 32 10.29 -0.90 -79.94
CA GLY A 32 10.62 0.51 -79.78
C GLY A 32 11.37 0.80 -78.48
N LEU A 33 11.59 2.09 -78.19
CA LEU A 33 12.26 2.53 -76.95
C LEU A 33 11.52 2.11 -75.67
N THR A 34 10.21 1.93 -75.76
CA THR A 34 9.34 1.45 -74.66
C THR A 34 9.19 -0.06 -74.64
N GLY A 35 10.09 -0.80 -75.29
CA GLY A 35 9.99 -2.25 -75.50
C GLY A 35 9.01 -2.63 -76.62
N ARG A 36 8.57 -3.89 -76.59
CA ARG A 36 7.68 -4.48 -77.60
C ARG A 36 6.32 -3.77 -77.63
N ILE A 37 5.92 -3.29 -78.80
CA ILE A 37 4.63 -2.62 -79.03
C ILE A 37 3.74 -3.58 -79.82
N VAL A 38 2.65 -4.01 -79.19
CA VAL A 38 1.60 -4.82 -79.83
C VAL A 38 0.27 -4.10 -79.63
N LEU A 39 -0.38 -3.74 -80.74
CA LEU A 39 -1.71 -3.13 -80.72
C LEU A 39 -2.76 -4.25 -80.86
N ASN A 40 -3.84 -4.14 -80.08
CA ASN A 40 -4.95 -5.07 -80.18
C ASN A 40 -5.74 -4.80 -81.46
N LYS A 41 -6.05 -5.87 -82.22
CA LYS A 41 -6.65 -5.78 -83.57
C LYS A 41 -8.07 -5.19 -83.57
N THR A 42 -8.77 -5.23 -82.43
CA THR A 42 -10.17 -4.81 -82.31
C THR A 42 -10.36 -3.35 -81.95
N ASP A 43 -9.50 -2.79 -81.10
CA ASP A 43 -9.61 -1.41 -80.60
C ASP A 43 -8.38 -0.54 -80.88
N GLY A 44 -7.32 -1.10 -81.47
CA GLY A 44 -6.08 -0.39 -81.82
C GLY A 44 -5.27 0.08 -80.61
N LEU A 45 -5.58 -0.40 -79.40
CA LEU A 45 -4.93 0.03 -78.17
C LEU A 45 -3.75 -0.89 -77.80
N ARG A 46 -2.69 -0.31 -77.25
CA ARG A 46 -1.55 -1.05 -76.69
C ARG A 46 -1.93 -1.61 -75.32
N LYS A 47 -2.37 -2.86 -75.28
CA LYS A 47 -2.70 -3.56 -74.02
C LYS A 47 -1.52 -4.32 -73.43
N GLU A 48 -0.59 -4.74 -74.27
CA GLU A 48 0.61 -5.45 -73.85
C GLU A 48 1.80 -4.50 -73.78
N PHE A 49 2.22 -4.21 -72.55
CA PHE A 49 3.41 -3.43 -72.25
C PHE A 49 3.96 -3.83 -70.88
N ASN A 50 5.27 -3.64 -70.73
CA ASN A 50 5.98 -3.83 -69.48
C ASN A 50 6.23 -2.45 -68.86
N LEU A 51 5.87 -2.29 -67.59
CA LEU A 51 6.21 -1.11 -66.79
C LEU A 51 7.36 -1.46 -65.86
N ASP A 52 8.47 -0.74 -66.00
CA ASP A 52 9.60 -0.86 -65.09
C ASP A 52 9.31 -0.04 -63.83
N LEU A 53 9.30 -0.70 -62.67
CA LEU A 53 9.27 0.00 -61.39
C LEU A 53 10.69 0.38 -60.98
N ILE A 54 10.88 1.65 -60.65
CA ILE A 54 12.13 2.20 -60.16
C ILE A 54 11.96 2.73 -58.75
N SER A 55 12.92 2.45 -57.88
CA SER A 55 13.00 2.97 -56.52
C SER A 55 14.25 3.82 -56.38
N LEU A 56 14.12 4.95 -55.72
CA LEU A 56 15.24 5.80 -55.35
C LEU A 56 15.94 5.19 -54.13
N LYS A 57 17.18 4.74 -54.29
CA LYS A 57 18.04 4.25 -53.21
C LYS A 57 19.20 5.23 -52.99
N GLU A 58 19.61 5.43 -51.75
CA GLU A 58 20.84 6.16 -51.40
C GLU A 58 21.95 5.12 -51.20
N ASP A 59 22.89 5.04 -52.14
CA ASP A 59 24.01 4.10 -52.03
C ASP A 59 25.07 4.64 -51.07
N GLY A 60 25.23 4.00 -49.92
CA GLY A 60 26.28 4.31 -48.93
C GLY A 60 27.64 3.68 -49.25
N THR A 61 27.78 2.99 -50.39
CA THR A 61 28.92 2.10 -50.70
C THR A 61 29.97 2.70 -51.63
N ALA A 62 29.94 4.01 -51.90
CA ALA A 62 31.07 4.72 -52.52
C ALA A 62 32.15 5.10 -51.50
N LYS A 63 32.65 4.13 -50.73
CA LYS A 63 33.96 4.23 -50.04
C LYS A 63 34.94 3.30 -50.74
N ARG A 64 35.43 3.72 -51.92
CA ARG A 64 36.74 3.30 -52.44
C ARG A 64 37.26 4.34 -53.43
N ALA A 65 38.47 4.80 -53.11
CA ALA A 65 39.37 5.69 -53.85
C ALA A 65 39.01 7.19 -53.90
N ALA A 66 39.77 7.94 -53.09
CA ALA A 66 40.19 9.34 -53.26
C ALA A 66 39.16 10.35 -53.81
N ASP A 67 38.42 10.98 -52.89
CA ASP A 67 38.34 12.45 -52.76
C ASP A 67 37.24 12.82 -51.75
N ALA A 68 37.61 13.57 -50.73
CA ALA A 68 36.75 13.95 -49.62
C ALA A 68 35.84 15.14 -49.99
N ALA A 69 34.76 14.90 -50.76
CA ALA A 69 33.62 15.83 -50.88
C ALA A 69 32.39 15.27 -51.64
N SER A 70 32.18 13.96 -51.72
CA SER A 70 31.02 13.42 -52.46
C SER A 70 29.74 13.40 -51.61
N ARG A 71 28.75 14.22 -52.01
CA ARG A 71 27.36 14.12 -51.52
C ARG A 71 26.80 12.73 -51.84
N PRO A 72 25.93 12.13 -51.00
CA PRO A 72 25.27 10.88 -51.33
C PRO A 72 24.49 11.05 -52.63
N THR A 73 24.89 10.30 -53.66
CA THR A 73 24.21 10.27 -54.95
C THR A 73 22.97 9.40 -54.83
N LYS A 74 21.80 10.02 -54.92
CA LYS A 74 20.52 9.32 -55.04
C LYS A 74 20.47 8.59 -56.38
N LEU A 75 20.42 7.25 -56.36
CA LEU A 75 20.43 6.42 -57.57
C LEU A 75 19.03 5.80 -57.77
N TRP A 76 18.49 5.93 -58.97
CA TRP A 76 17.27 5.23 -59.37
C TRP A 76 17.64 3.80 -59.75
N THR A 77 17.12 2.83 -59.01
CA THR A 77 17.36 1.40 -59.23
C THR A 77 16.06 0.73 -59.65
N LYS A 78 16.12 -0.14 -60.67
CA LYS A 78 14.94 -0.89 -61.14
C LYS A 78 14.66 -2.05 -60.17
N ILE A 79 13.49 -2.03 -59.54
CA ILE A 79 13.07 -2.99 -58.51
C ILE A 79 12.17 -4.10 -59.05
N GLY A 80 11.50 -3.86 -60.18
CA GLY A 80 10.60 -4.86 -60.76
C GLY A 80 10.08 -4.48 -62.13
N VAL A 81 9.33 -5.41 -62.70
CA VAL A 81 8.61 -5.26 -63.97
C VAL A 81 7.16 -5.65 -63.74
N TRP A 82 6.23 -4.78 -64.13
CA TRP A 82 4.80 -5.07 -64.13
C TRP A 82 4.32 -5.32 -65.56
N ASN A 83 3.49 -6.36 -65.73
CA ASN A 83 2.83 -6.65 -67.00
C ASN A 83 1.34 -6.90 -66.77
N SER A 84 0.51 -6.47 -67.71
CA SER A 84 -0.94 -6.68 -67.76
C SER A 84 -1.40 -8.13 -67.53
N TYR A 85 -0.66 -9.14 -68.03
CA TYR A 85 -1.06 -10.55 -67.91
C TYR A 85 -0.52 -11.24 -66.66
N THR A 86 0.70 -10.93 -66.26
CA THR A 86 1.39 -11.62 -65.15
C THR A 86 1.38 -10.83 -63.84
N GLY A 87 0.90 -9.58 -63.86
CA GLY A 87 0.95 -8.68 -62.71
C GLY A 87 2.37 -8.18 -62.41
N LEU A 88 2.60 -7.77 -61.16
CA LEU A 88 3.88 -7.27 -60.68
C LEU A 88 4.85 -8.44 -60.47
N ASN A 89 5.96 -8.45 -61.20
CA ASN A 89 7.08 -9.36 -60.99
C ASN A 89 8.30 -8.57 -60.53
N LEU A 90 8.61 -8.65 -59.24
CA LEU A 90 9.71 -7.95 -58.61
C LEU A 90 11.03 -8.72 -58.89
N THR A 91 11.97 -8.11 -59.63
CA THR A 91 13.27 -8.71 -60.01
C THR A 91 14.24 -8.78 -58.84
N GLU A 92 14.18 -7.79 -57.96
CA GLU A 92 14.50 -8.03 -56.57
C GLU A 92 13.20 -8.55 -55.98
N MET A 93 13.07 -9.84 -55.65
CA MET A 93 12.33 -10.13 -54.43
C MET A 93 12.88 -9.09 -53.45
N ILE A 94 12.05 -8.16 -52.96
CA ILE A 94 12.36 -7.51 -51.70
C ILE A 94 12.46 -8.72 -50.82
N ASP A 95 13.68 -9.18 -50.67
CA ASP A 95 13.94 -10.44 -50.11
C ASP A 95 13.65 -10.11 -48.66
N SER A 96 12.43 -10.40 -48.24
CA SER A 96 12.09 -10.39 -46.84
C SER A 96 13.01 -11.37 -46.09
N LYS A 97 13.82 -12.17 -46.81
CA LYS A 97 14.95 -12.95 -46.32
C LYS A 97 16.35 -12.32 -46.51
N ASN A 98 16.54 -11.29 -47.35
CA ASN A 98 17.78 -10.46 -47.40
C ASN A 98 17.54 -8.99 -46.99
N ILE A 99 16.59 -8.73 -46.09
CA ILE A 99 16.96 -7.89 -44.95
C ILE A 99 18.07 -8.70 -44.31
N THR A 100 19.33 -8.31 -44.51
CA THR A 100 20.44 -8.90 -43.77
C THR A 100 19.95 -9.09 -42.34
N ASP A 101 19.92 -10.35 -41.90
CA ASP A 101 19.25 -10.73 -40.65
C ASP A 101 19.82 -9.98 -39.43
N SER A 102 20.96 -9.34 -39.62
CA SER A 102 21.51 -8.34 -38.73
C SER A 102 20.80 -6.98 -38.87
N LEU A 103 20.22 -6.54 -37.75
CA LEU A 103 19.93 -5.13 -37.46
C LEU A 103 21.22 -4.26 -37.41
N ALA A 104 22.37 -4.85 -37.72
CA ALA A 104 23.68 -4.22 -37.68
C ALA A 104 23.76 -3.00 -38.60
N ASN A 105 24.28 -1.89 -38.07
CA ASN A 105 24.57 -0.63 -38.77
C ASN A 105 23.37 0.22 -39.20
N ARG A 106 22.15 -0.02 -38.68
CA ARG A 106 21.05 0.96 -38.78
C ARG A 106 20.96 1.81 -37.52
N THR A 107 20.60 3.08 -37.67
CA THR A 107 20.30 3.99 -36.55
C THR A 107 18.80 4.12 -36.40
N LEU A 108 18.27 3.55 -35.32
CA LEU A 108 16.84 3.60 -35.00
C LEU A 108 16.53 4.83 -34.15
N ILE A 109 15.45 5.53 -34.49
CA ILE A 109 14.94 6.65 -33.69
C ILE A 109 14.07 6.06 -32.58
N VAL A 110 14.51 6.22 -31.33
CA VAL A 110 13.79 5.72 -30.16
C VAL A 110 13.11 6.88 -29.46
N THR A 111 11.78 6.87 -29.44
CA THR A 111 10.99 7.84 -28.65
C THR A 111 10.83 7.37 -27.21
N THR A 112 10.90 8.30 -26.28
CA THR A 112 10.71 8.04 -24.84
C THR A 112 10.19 9.26 -24.09
N ILE A 113 9.89 9.09 -22.81
CA ILE A 113 9.35 10.13 -21.92
C ILE A 113 10.16 10.21 -20.63
N LEU A 114 10.33 11.42 -20.08
CA LEU A 114 11.01 11.63 -18.80
C LEU A 114 10.13 11.16 -17.63
N GLU A 115 10.46 10.01 -17.05
CA GLU A 115 9.79 9.44 -15.88
C GLU A 115 10.81 8.69 -15.01
N ASN A 116 10.87 8.99 -13.72
CA ASN A 116 11.79 8.32 -12.81
C ASN A 116 11.26 6.94 -12.41
N PRO A 117 12.08 5.87 -12.32
CA PRO A 117 13.51 5.74 -12.66
C PRO A 117 13.77 5.25 -14.10
N TYR A 118 12.76 5.28 -14.97
CA TYR A 118 12.84 4.73 -16.32
C TYR A 118 13.78 5.54 -17.22
N VAL A 119 13.61 6.86 -17.24
CA VAL A 119 14.40 7.83 -18.01
C VAL A 119 14.54 9.12 -17.19
N MET A 120 15.79 9.46 -16.87
CA MET A 120 16.16 10.62 -16.09
C MET A 120 17.31 11.35 -16.78
N TYR A 121 17.46 12.64 -16.50
CA TYR A 121 18.68 13.34 -16.87
C TYR A 121 19.84 12.88 -16.01
N LYS A 122 20.93 12.52 -16.67
CA LYS A 122 22.17 12.14 -16.00
C LYS A 122 22.80 13.35 -15.31
N LYS A 123 23.03 13.24 -14.01
CA LYS A 123 23.75 14.27 -13.26
C LYS A 123 25.23 14.19 -13.60
N SER A 124 25.76 15.20 -14.28
CA SER A 124 27.19 15.32 -14.59
C SER A 124 27.61 16.78 -14.58
N ASP A 125 28.83 17.04 -14.12
CA ASP A 125 29.43 18.38 -14.15
C ASP A 125 29.78 18.84 -15.57
N LYS A 126 29.84 17.89 -16.52
CA LYS A 126 30.10 18.15 -17.95
C LYS A 126 28.80 18.16 -18.74
N VAL A 127 28.72 19.06 -19.73
CA VAL A 127 27.61 19.06 -20.69
C VAL A 127 27.73 17.80 -21.57
N LEU A 128 26.78 16.89 -21.40
CA LEU A 128 26.66 15.67 -22.19
C LEU A 128 25.83 15.95 -23.45
N TYR A 129 26.13 15.26 -24.54
CA TYR A 129 25.44 15.40 -25.82
C TYR A 129 24.90 14.04 -26.29
N GLY A 130 23.85 14.04 -27.11
CA GLY A 130 23.27 12.82 -27.67
C GLY A 130 22.60 11.93 -26.61
N ASN A 131 22.88 10.63 -26.66
CA ASN A 131 22.25 9.61 -25.82
C ASN A 131 22.76 9.64 -24.36
N ASP A 132 24.01 10.08 -24.13
CA ASP A 132 24.64 10.06 -22.80
C ASP A 132 24.01 11.04 -21.81
N ARG A 133 23.13 11.93 -22.29
CA ARG A 133 22.35 12.87 -21.47
C ARG A 133 21.35 12.18 -20.56
N PHE A 134 20.94 10.96 -20.90
CA PHE A 134 19.90 10.23 -20.19
C PHE A 134 20.47 9.01 -19.48
N GLU A 135 19.87 8.68 -18.35
CA GLU A 135 20.12 7.45 -17.60
C GLU A 135 18.81 6.89 -17.07
N GLY A 136 18.74 5.59 -16.82
CA GLY A 136 17.55 4.96 -16.25
C GLY A 136 17.36 3.52 -16.72
N TYR A 137 16.34 2.87 -16.18
CA TYR A 137 16.03 1.47 -16.48
C TYR A 137 15.78 1.23 -17.98
N CYS A 138 15.02 2.11 -18.64
CA CYS A 138 14.72 1.96 -20.07
C CYS A 138 15.96 2.17 -20.95
N LEU A 139 16.94 2.95 -20.50
CA LEU A 139 18.19 3.18 -21.23
C LEU A 139 19.13 1.98 -21.11
N ASP A 140 19.23 1.39 -19.91
CA ASP A 140 19.98 0.16 -19.71
C ASP A 140 19.36 -1.00 -20.53
N LEU A 141 18.03 -1.12 -20.53
CA LEU A 141 17.32 -2.07 -21.38
C LEU A 141 17.60 -1.83 -22.87
N LEU A 142 17.50 -0.59 -23.34
CA LEU A 142 17.77 -0.24 -24.73
C LEU A 142 19.21 -0.55 -25.14
N LYS A 143 20.17 -0.33 -24.24
CA LYS A 143 21.58 -0.68 -24.45
C LYS A 143 21.79 -2.19 -24.58
N GLU A 144 21.15 -3.00 -23.73
CA GLU A 144 21.21 -4.47 -23.85
C GLU A 144 20.55 -4.95 -25.15
N LEU A 145 19.39 -4.40 -25.52
CA LEU A 145 18.72 -4.72 -26.79
C LEU A 145 19.61 -4.36 -27.99
N SER A 146 20.27 -3.21 -27.96
CA SER A 146 21.23 -2.77 -28.98
C SER A 146 22.44 -3.70 -29.06
N ASN A 147 22.97 -4.17 -27.93
CA ASN A 147 24.09 -5.12 -27.89
C ASN A 147 23.73 -6.49 -28.48
N ILE A 148 22.53 -7.00 -28.21
CA ILE A 148 22.05 -8.30 -28.70
C ILE A 148 21.73 -8.24 -30.20
N LEU A 149 21.03 -7.20 -30.62
CA LEU A 149 20.51 -7.07 -31.98
C LEU A 149 21.48 -6.34 -32.93
N GLY A 150 22.46 -5.60 -32.41
CA GLY A 150 23.50 -4.92 -33.16
C GLY A 150 23.10 -3.58 -33.79
N PHE A 151 21.92 -3.01 -33.48
CA PHE A 151 21.52 -1.70 -34.01
C PHE A 151 22.15 -0.55 -33.22
N THR A 152 22.34 0.59 -33.89
CA THR A 152 22.61 1.88 -33.24
C THR A 152 21.29 2.62 -33.01
N TYR A 153 21.23 3.54 -32.04
CA TYR A 153 19.99 4.25 -31.74
C TYR A 153 20.24 5.72 -31.41
N GLU A 154 19.22 6.55 -31.63
CA GLU A 154 19.16 7.94 -31.18
C GLU A 154 17.92 8.12 -30.30
N VAL A 155 18.13 8.55 -29.05
CA VAL A 155 17.03 8.76 -28.09
C VAL A 155 16.45 10.17 -28.28
N LYS A 156 15.16 10.24 -28.58
CA LYS A 156 14.37 11.47 -28.66
C LYS A 156 13.28 11.48 -27.60
N LEU A 157 13.07 12.64 -26.99
CA LEU A 157 11.95 12.84 -26.08
C LEU A 157 10.70 13.13 -26.91
N VAL A 158 9.58 12.54 -26.50
CA VAL A 158 8.27 12.80 -27.09
C VAL A 158 7.94 14.29 -27.05
N SER A 159 7.40 14.81 -28.14
CA SER A 159 7.25 16.26 -28.35
C SER A 159 6.26 16.92 -27.38
N ASP A 160 5.18 16.23 -27.00
CA ASP A 160 4.09 16.74 -26.17
C ASP A 160 4.16 16.28 -24.70
N GLY A 161 5.16 15.47 -24.33
CA GLY A 161 5.31 14.91 -23.00
C GLY A 161 4.21 13.91 -22.60
N LYS A 162 3.49 13.30 -23.55
CA LYS A 162 2.39 12.36 -23.27
C LYS A 162 2.70 10.95 -23.76
N TYR A 163 2.13 9.96 -23.08
CA TYR A 163 2.23 8.56 -23.49
C TYR A 163 1.50 8.27 -24.80
N GLY A 164 0.33 8.88 -24.98
CA GLY A 164 -0.55 8.66 -26.12
C GLY A 164 -1.92 8.16 -25.68
N ALA A 165 -2.91 9.02 -25.90
CA ALA A 165 -4.32 8.79 -25.65
C ALA A 165 -5.14 9.21 -26.88
N GLN A 166 -6.31 8.59 -27.03
CA GLN A 166 -7.21 8.88 -28.13
C GLN A 166 -8.19 9.97 -27.71
N ASN A 167 -8.29 11.03 -28.52
CA ASN A 167 -9.30 12.09 -28.36
C ASN A 167 -10.69 11.59 -28.77
N ASP A 168 -11.76 12.34 -28.45
CA ASP A 168 -13.13 11.97 -28.83
C ASP A 168 -13.35 11.88 -30.36
N LYS A 169 -12.49 12.53 -31.16
CA LYS A 169 -12.47 12.45 -32.63
C LYS A 169 -11.73 11.22 -33.18
N GLY A 170 -11.12 10.41 -32.32
CA GLY A 170 -10.36 9.23 -32.71
C GLY A 170 -8.87 9.49 -33.01
N GLU A 171 -8.42 10.74 -32.93
CA GLU A 171 -7.02 11.13 -33.16
C GLU A 171 -6.13 10.77 -31.96
N TRP A 172 -4.90 10.32 -32.24
CA TRP A 172 -3.89 9.95 -31.25
C TRP A 172 -2.86 11.06 -31.06
N ASN A 173 -2.31 11.16 -29.84
CA ASN A 173 -1.18 12.02 -29.49
C ASN A 173 -0.02 11.20 -28.88
N GLY A 174 1.00 11.87 -28.36
CA GLY A 174 2.11 11.26 -27.64
C GLY A 174 2.96 10.28 -28.45
N MET A 175 3.68 9.42 -27.72
CA MET A 175 4.56 8.39 -28.31
C MET A 175 3.81 7.45 -29.26
N VAL A 176 2.53 7.15 -28.97
CA VAL A 176 1.70 6.31 -29.85
C VAL A 176 1.53 6.97 -31.23
N ARG A 177 1.31 8.29 -31.29
CA ARG A 177 1.19 9.01 -32.56
C ARG A 177 2.50 9.06 -33.33
N GLU A 178 3.63 9.24 -32.64
CA GLU A 178 4.96 9.24 -33.27
C GLU A 178 5.29 7.89 -33.94
N LEU A 179 4.80 6.78 -33.39
CA LEU A 179 4.93 5.45 -34.01
C LEU A 179 3.97 5.25 -35.20
N ILE A 180 2.75 5.77 -35.13
CA ILE A 180 1.76 5.69 -36.24
C ILE A 180 2.28 6.48 -37.45
N ASP A 181 2.83 7.66 -37.21
CA ASP A 181 3.33 8.56 -38.27
C ASP A 181 4.76 8.19 -38.72
N HIS A 182 5.34 7.10 -38.21
CA HIS A 182 6.73 6.68 -38.48
C HIS A 182 7.78 7.77 -38.22
N ILE A 183 7.53 8.65 -37.24
CA ILE A 183 8.49 9.65 -36.75
C ILE A 183 9.54 8.98 -35.86
N ALA A 184 9.12 7.94 -35.12
CA ALA A 184 9.99 7.08 -34.33
C ALA A 184 9.84 5.62 -34.79
N ASP A 185 10.95 4.87 -34.73
CA ASP A 185 11.00 3.45 -35.12
C ASP A 185 10.64 2.53 -33.96
N LEU A 186 10.95 2.97 -32.73
CA LEU A 186 10.75 2.22 -31.49
C LEU A 186 10.31 3.17 -30.37
N ALA A 187 9.44 2.70 -29.48
CA ALA A 187 9.12 3.37 -28.22
C ALA A 187 9.57 2.51 -27.05
N VAL A 188 10.66 2.92 -26.39
CA VAL A 188 11.18 2.27 -25.18
C VAL A 188 10.94 3.19 -23.99
N ALA A 189 9.85 2.91 -23.28
CA ALA A 189 9.33 3.71 -22.18
C ALA A 189 8.47 2.81 -21.26
N PRO A 190 8.03 3.29 -20.09
CA PRO A 190 6.99 2.63 -19.29
C PRO A 190 5.62 2.73 -20.00
N LEU A 191 5.50 2.15 -21.20
CA LEU A 191 4.31 2.20 -22.03
C LEU A 191 3.44 0.97 -21.75
N THR A 192 2.32 1.18 -21.05
CA THR A 192 1.36 0.12 -20.75
C THR A 192 0.75 -0.46 -22.03
N ILE A 193 0.84 -1.78 -22.20
CA ILE A 193 0.15 -2.51 -23.26
C ILE A 193 -1.36 -2.45 -22.98
N THR A 194 -2.14 -1.95 -23.94
CA THR A 194 -3.60 -1.90 -23.85
C THR A 194 -4.22 -2.27 -25.18
N TYR A 195 -5.40 -2.89 -25.15
CA TYR A 195 -6.15 -3.26 -26.35
C TYR A 195 -6.35 -2.10 -27.34
N VAL A 196 -6.53 -0.87 -26.85
CA VAL A 196 -6.77 0.30 -27.72
C VAL A 196 -5.49 0.72 -28.45
N ARG A 197 -4.32 0.61 -27.80
CA ARG A 197 -3.02 0.91 -28.41
C ARG A 197 -2.58 -0.19 -29.37
N GLU A 198 -2.82 -1.45 -29.01
CA GLU A 198 -2.48 -2.62 -29.85
C GLU A 198 -3.22 -2.65 -31.20
N LYS A 199 -4.32 -1.89 -31.34
CA LYS A 199 -5.01 -1.72 -32.63
C LYS A 199 -4.27 -0.84 -33.64
N VAL A 200 -3.39 0.04 -33.17
CA VAL A 200 -2.75 1.08 -34.01
C VAL A 200 -1.23 0.95 -34.06
N ILE A 201 -0.65 0.28 -33.06
CA ILE A 201 0.77 -0.04 -32.97
C ILE A 201 0.93 -1.47 -32.48
N ASP A 202 2.04 -2.10 -32.80
CA ASP A 202 2.38 -3.44 -32.31
C ASP A 202 3.24 -3.34 -31.05
N PHE A 203 3.11 -4.33 -30.15
CA PHE A 203 3.94 -4.44 -28.95
C PHE A 203 4.80 -5.71 -28.97
N SER A 204 5.96 -5.63 -28.33
CA SER A 204 6.71 -6.81 -27.93
C SER A 204 6.00 -7.57 -26.80
N LYS A 205 6.52 -8.76 -26.44
CA LYS A 205 6.20 -9.35 -25.13
C LYS A 205 6.58 -8.38 -24.00
N PRO A 206 5.81 -8.36 -22.89
CA PRO A 206 6.07 -7.43 -21.80
C PRO A 206 7.41 -7.73 -21.13
N PHE A 207 8.22 -6.71 -20.88
CA PHE A 207 9.50 -6.82 -20.18
C PHE A 207 9.35 -6.63 -18.65
N MET A 208 8.21 -6.10 -18.21
CA MET A 208 7.91 -5.91 -16.78
C MET A 208 6.40 -6.05 -16.57
N THR A 209 6.02 -6.93 -15.64
CA THR A 209 4.62 -7.13 -15.22
C THR A 209 4.30 -6.25 -14.03
N LEU A 210 3.10 -5.66 -14.02
CA LEU A 210 2.63 -4.70 -13.02
C LEU A 210 1.11 -4.65 -12.99
N GLY A 211 0.55 -3.85 -12.09
CA GLY A 211 -0.88 -3.58 -12.05
C GLY A 211 -1.17 -2.21 -11.46
N ILE A 212 -2.43 -1.77 -11.53
CA ILE A 212 -2.90 -0.61 -10.79
C ILE A 212 -2.94 -1.00 -9.31
N SER A 213 -2.38 -0.14 -8.46
CA SER A 213 -2.54 -0.24 -7.01
C SER A 213 -2.79 1.15 -6.42
N ILE A 214 -2.93 1.22 -5.10
CA ILE A 214 -3.34 2.43 -4.39
C ILE A 214 -2.14 2.96 -3.61
N LEU A 215 -1.77 4.22 -3.88
CA LEU A 215 -0.81 4.97 -3.08
C LEU A 215 -1.56 5.80 -2.05
N TYR A 216 -1.23 5.62 -0.78
CA TYR A 216 -1.77 6.42 0.31
C TYR A 216 -0.69 6.83 1.29
N ARG A 217 -0.97 7.82 2.14
CA ARG A 217 -0.07 8.18 3.23
C ARG A 217 -0.04 7.08 4.28
N LYS A 218 1.15 6.74 4.78
CA LYS A 218 1.31 5.82 5.91
C LYS A 218 0.50 6.39 7.07
N PRO A 219 -0.48 5.64 7.62
CA PRO A 219 -1.17 6.09 8.81
C PRO A 219 -0.12 6.21 9.92
N ASN A 220 -0.08 7.37 10.58
CA ASN A 220 0.68 7.48 11.81
C ASN A 220 0.05 6.50 12.79
N GLY A 221 0.88 5.64 13.43
CA GLY A 221 0.41 4.74 14.46
C GLY A 221 -0.47 5.52 15.44
N THR A 222 -1.69 5.06 15.66
CA THR A 222 -2.57 5.69 16.64
C THR A 222 -1.89 5.54 17.99
N ASN A 223 -1.51 6.67 18.60
CA ASN A 223 -0.97 6.67 19.94
C ASN A 223 -1.94 5.88 20.84
N PRO A 224 -1.45 4.88 21.59
CA PRO A 224 -2.30 4.11 22.47
C PRO A 224 -3.00 5.08 23.43
N GLY A 225 -4.33 4.98 23.49
CA GLY A 225 -5.11 5.85 24.38
C GLY A 225 -4.66 5.70 25.83
N VAL A 226 -4.90 6.71 26.67
CA VAL A 226 -4.50 6.71 28.09
C VAL A 226 -4.99 5.47 28.85
N PHE A 227 -6.12 4.88 28.44
CA PHE A 227 -6.69 3.66 29.00
C PHE A 227 -6.33 2.39 28.22
N SER A 228 -5.21 2.37 27.49
CA SER A 228 -4.76 1.23 26.69
C SER A 228 -4.64 -0.07 27.49
N PHE A 229 -4.33 0.03 28.79
CA PHE A 229 -4.27 -1.12 29.69
C PHE A 229 -5.62 -1.86 29.88
N LEU A 230 -6.77 -1.25 29.52
CA LEU A 230 -8.08 -1.93 29.54
C LEU A 230 -8.37 -2.70 28.24
N ASN A 231 -7.68 -2.40 27.13
CA ASN A 231 -7.89 -3.01 25.81
C ASN A 231 -7.67 -4.54 25.72
N PRO A 232 -6.83 -5.20 26.56
CA PRO A 232 -6.62 -6.65 26.47
C PRO A 232 -7.89 -7.50 26.72
N LEU A 233 -8.93 -6.90 27.31
CA LEU A 233 -10.24 -7.50 27.51
C LEU A 233 -11.31 -6.57 26.95
N THR A 234 -12.34 -7.13 26.34
CA THR A 234 -13.45 -6.32 25.84
C THR A 234 -14.23 -5.67 26.99
N PRO A 235 -14.86 -4.50 26.77
CA PRO A 235 -15.68 -3.85 27.78
C PRO A 235 -16.76 -4.76 28.39
N ASP A 236 -17.31 -5.68 27.60
CA ASP A 236 -18.31 -6.65 28.04
C ASP A 236 -17.76 -7.57 29.13
N ILE A 237 -16.52 -8.06 28.98
CA ILE A 237 -15.88 -8.93 29.98
C ILE A 237 -15.66 -8.17 31.28
N TRP A 238 -15.24 -6.89 31.21
CA TRP A 238 -15.10 -6.04 32.39
C TRP A 238 -16.42 -5.90 33.16
N MET A 239 -17.53 -5.72 32.44
CA MET A 239 -18.86 -5.66 33.04
C MET A 239 -19.26 -7.00 33.68
N TYR A 240 -18.96 -8.13 33.05
CA TYR A 240 -19.20 -9.45 33.64
C TYR A 240 -18.35 -9.72 34.89
N VAL A 241 -17.08 -9.28 34.91
CA VAL A 241 -16.21 -9.40 36.09
C VAL A 241 -16.75 -8.56 37.26
N LEU A 242 -17.21 -7.34 36.99
CA LEU A 242 -17.84 -6.48 38.00
C LEU A 242 -19.12 -7.13 38.56
N LEU A 243 -19.99 -7.62 37.68
CA LEU A 243 -21.24 -8.28 38.07
C LEU A 243 -20.98 -9.56 38.86
N ALA A 244 -20.02 -10.38 38.44
CA ALA A 244 -19.61 -11.59 39.14
C ALA A 244 -19.04 -11.28 40.53
N CYS A 245 -18.24 -10.22 40.66
CA CYS A 245 -17.70 -9.78 41.96
C CYS A 245 -18.82 -9.39 42.92
N LEU A 246 -19.78 -8.56 42.47
CA LEU A 246 -20.94 -8.18 43.28
C LEU A 246 -21.82 -9.40 43.64
N GLY A 247 -22.03 -10.30 42.68
CA GLY A 247 -22.80 -11.53 42.89
C GLY A 247 -22.16 -12.44 43.94
N VAL A 248 -20.86 -12.70 43.84
CA VAL A 248 -20.13 -13.54 44.81
C VAL A 248 -20.13 -12.88 46.20
N SER A 249 -19.94 -11.57 46.30
CA SER A 249 -20.00 -10.85 47.57
C SER A 249 -21.39 -10.91 48.22
N CYS A 250 -22.47 -10.83 47.42
CA CYS A 250 -23.84 -10.99 47.91
C CYS A 250 -24.10 -12.43 48.39
N VAL A 251 -23.73 -13.44 47.59
CA VAL A 251 -23.89 -14.85 47.96
C VAL A 251 -23.06 -15.19 49.21
N LEU A 252 -21.84 -14.67 49.31
CA LEU A 252 -20.99 -14.85 50.48
C LEU A 252 -21.62 -14.24 51.72
N PHE A 253 -22.16 -13.01 51.64
CA PHE A 253 -22.88 -12.36 52.73
C PHE A 253 -24.08 -13.20 53.21
N VAL A 254 -24.87 -13.70 52.27
CA VAL A 254 -26.04 -14.53 52.57
C VAL A 254 -25.64 -15.84 53.26
N ILE A 255 -24.68 -16.58 52.71
CA ILE A 255 -24.21 -17.86 53.28
C ILE A 255 -23.55 -17.65 54.65
N ALA A 256 -22.76 -16.58 54.80
CA ALA A 256 -22.13 -16.25 56.07
C ALA A 256 -23.15 -15.90 57.16
N ARG A 257 -24.29 -15.29 56.81
CA ARG A 257 -25.36 -15.00 57.78
C ARG A 257 -26.16 -16.24 58.17
N PHE A 258 -26.41 -17.15 57.23
CA PHE A 258 -27.15 -18.39 57.45
C PHE A 258 -26.36 -19.47 58.17
N THR A 259 -25.03 -19.52 57.99
CA THR A 259 -24.22 -20.60 58.55
C THR A 259 -23.83 -20.28 60.00
N PRO A 260 -24.26 -21.08 60.99
CA PRO A 260 -23.99 -20.79 62.41
C PRO A 260 -22.50 -20.88 62.77
N TYR A 261 -21.69 -21.57 61.95
CA TYR A 261 -20.24 -21.74 62.18
C TYR A 261 -19.39 -20.49 61.89
N GLU A 262 -19.95 -19.46 61.26
CA GLU A 262 -19.26 -18.17 61.04
C GLU A 262 -19.44 -17.19 62.21
N TRP A 263 -20.40 -17.46 63.09
CA TRP A 263 -20.68 -16.66 64.28
C TRP A 263 -19.67 -17.01 65.38
N TYR A 264 -18.96 -16.02 65.91
CA TYR A 264 -17.99 -16.23 66.98
C TYR A 264 -18.19 -15.26 68.15
N ASN A 265 -17.82 -15.71 69.35
CA ASN A 265 -17.86 -14.88 70.55
C ASN A 265 -16.62 -13.96 70.60
N PRO A 266 -16.78 -12.62 70.58
CA PRO A 266 -15.66 -11.68 70.62
C PRO A 266 -14.89 -11.68 71.95
N HIS A 267 -15.47 -12.23 73.03
CA HIS A 267 -14.83 -12.31 74.35
C HIS A 267 -14.55 -13.77 74.75
N PRO A 268 -13.39 -14.33 74.38
CA PRO A 268 -13.06 -15.74 74.65
C PRO A 268 -12.97 -16.10 76.15
N CYS A 269 -12.86 -15.09 77.03
CA CYS A 269 -12.77 -15.27 78.48
C CYS A 269 -14.13 -15.32 79.19
N ASN A 270 -15.25 -15.03 78.51
CA ASN A 270 -16.60 -15.11 79.09
C ASN A 270 -17.47 -16.04 78.24
N SER A 271 -17.58 -17.30 78.67
CA SER A 271 -18.33 -18.33 77.95
C SER A 271 -19.85 -18.16 77.97
N SER A 272 -20.38 -17.22 78.77
CA SER A 272 -21.81 -16.94 78.95
C SER A 272 -22.31 -15.64 78.30
N SER A 273 -21.49 -14.94 77.50
CA SER A 273 -21.99 -13.79 76.73
C SER A 273 -22.80 -14.26 75.52
N GLU A 274 -24.09 -13.92 75.47
CA GLU A 274 -25.02 -14.21 74.36
C GLU A 274 -24.75 -13.38 73.09
N VAL A 275 -23.78 -12.45 73.14
CA VAL A 275 -23.41 -11.60 72.01
C VAL A 275 -22.46 -12.37 71.09
N ILE A 276 -22.98 -12.81 69.95
CA ILE A 276 -22.20 -13.46 68.90
C ILE A 276 -22.06 -12.48 67.72
N GLU A 277 -20.86 -12.33 67.18
CA GLU A 277 -20.57 -11.42 66.08
C GLU A 277 -20.21 -12.16 64.80
N ASN A 278 -20.50 -11.53 63.66
CA ASN A 278 -20.16 -12.01 62.33
C ASN A 278 -19.40 -10.91 61.59
N ASN A 279 -18.17 -11.20 61.15
CA ASN A 279 -17.31 -10.24 60.49
C ASN A 279 -17.69 -9.98 59.03
N PHE A 280 -18.50 -10.84 58.41
CA PHE A 280 -18.97 -10.69 57.04
C PHE A 280 -20.21 -9.79 56.97
N THR A 281 -19.99 -8.48 57.08
CA THR A 281 -20.98 -7.48 56.64
C THR A 281 -21.00 -7.40 55.10
N LEU A 282 -22.02 -6.75 54.49
CA LEU A 282 -22.10 -6.61 53.03
C LEU A 282 -20.85 -5.91 52.45
N LEU A 283 -20.38 -4.85 53.11
CA LEU A 283 -19.16 -4.13 52.71
C LEU A 283 -17.90 -4.96 52.93
N ASN A 284 -17.82 -5.71 54.04
CA ASN A 284 -16.69 -6.60 54.30
C ASN A 284 -16.64 -7.80 53.33
N SER A 285 -17.81 -8.27 52.89
CA SER A 285 -17.94 -9.32 51.86
C SER A 285 -17.59 -8.80 50.47
N LEU A 286 -17.91 -7.53 50.19
CA LEU A 286 -17.43 -6.83 48.99
C LEU A 286 -15.91 -6.67 49.00
N TRP A 287 -15.35 -6.23 50.14
CA TRP A 287 -13.91 -6.10 50.34
C TRP A 287 -13.19 -7.44 50.15
N PHE A 288 -13.73 -8.54 50.69
CA PHE A 288 -13.22 -9.89 50.44
C PHE A 288 -13.22 -10.24 48.93
N GLY A 289 -14.32 -9.97 48.23
CA GLY A 289 -14.45 -10.23 46.79
C GLY A 289 -13.43 -9.47 45.95
N VAL A 290 -13.24 -8.18 46.22
CA VAL A 290 -12.27 -7.30 45.54
C VAL A 290 -10.82 -7.70 45.89
N ALA A 291 -10.51 -7.96 47.16
CA ALA A 291 -9.17 -8.35 47.59
C ALA A 291 -8.70 -9.68 46.98
N ALA A 292 -9.64 -10.62 46.78
CA ALA A 292 -9.39 -11.88 46.07
C ALA A 292 -9.15 -11.67 44.56
N LEU A 293 -9.79 -10.67 43.95
CA LEU A 293 -9.52 -10.29 42.56
C LEU A 293 -8.14 -9.63 42.39
N MET A 294 -7.65 -8.91 43.39
CA MET A 294 -6.32 -8.25 43.36
C MET A 294 -5.15 -9.16 43.81
N ARG A 295 -5.39 -10.45 44.07
CA ARG A 295 -4.41 -11.43 44.61
C ARG A 295 -3.73 -11.02 45.94
N GLN A 296 -4.29 -10.07 46.68
CA GLN A 296 -3.68 -9.56 47.93
C GLN A 296 -4.15 -10.31 49.18
N GLY A 297 -5.25 -11.08 49.06
CA GLY A 297 -5.87 -11.76 50.20
C GLY A 297 -6.63 -10.79 51.10
N SER A 298 -7.58 -11.31 51.89
CA SER A 298 -8.31 -10.52 52.89
C SER A 298 -7.92 -11.01 54.29
N GLU A 299 -7.88 -10.10 55.26
CA GLU A 299 -7.75 -10.47 56.68
C GLU A 299 -8.97 -11.29 57.17
N LEU A 300 -10.07 -11.22 56.43
CA LEU A 300 -11.30 -11.96 56.70
C LEU A 300 -11.19 -13.39 56.16
N MET A 301 -11.03 -14.35 57.08
CA MET A 301 -10.91 -15.77 56.75
C MET A 301 -12.24 -16.50 56.96
N PRO A 302 -12.83 -17.12 55.91
CA PRO A 302 -14.04 -17.93 56.07
C PRO A 302 -13.78 -19.17 56.94
N LYS A 303 -14.61 -19.39 57.96
CA LYS A 303 -14.47 -20.51 58.90
C LYS A 303 -15.28 -21.72 58.47
N ALA A 304 -16.48 -21.50 57.93
CA ALA A 304 -17.39 -22.56 57.53
C ALA A 304 -16.95 -23.26 56.23
N LEU A 305 -17.35 -24.52 56.06
CA LEU A 305 -17.03 -25.28 54.84
C LEU A 305 -17.72 -24.69 53.60
N SER A 306 -18.97 -24.23 53.73
CA SER A 306 -19.76 -23.64 52.64
C SER A 306 -19.12 -22.36 52.08
N THR A 307 -18.70 -21.45 52.96
CA THR A 307 -18.01 -20.20 52.60
C THR A 307 -16.62 -20.45 52.03
N ARG A 308 -15.90 -21.48 52.52
CA ARG A 308 -14.61 -21.91 51.96
C ARG A 308 -14.71 -22.47 50.55
N ILE A 309 -15.74 -23.28 50.26
CA ILE A 309 -15.96 -23.79 48.90
C ILE A 309 -16.26 -22.64 47.93
N LEU A 310 -17.13 -21.70 48.32
CA LEU A 310 -17.43 -20.51 47.52
C LEU A 310 -16.16 -19.67 47.27
N GLY A 311 -15.39 -19.41 48.34
CA GLY A 311 -14.11 -18.68 48.24
C GLY A 311 -13.09 -19.40 47.36
N GLY A 312 -12.98 -20.73 47.46
CA GLY A 312 -12.07 -21.54 46.65
C GLY A 312 -12.42 -21.52 45.15
N ILE A 313 -13.71 -21.63 44.81
CA ILE A 313 -14.17 -21.51 43.41
C ILE A 313 -13.94 -20.09 42.89
N TRP A 314 -14.20 -19.07 43.71
CA TRP A 314 -13.91 -17.67 43.35
C TRP A 314 -12.41 -17.46 43.10
N TRP A 315 -11.53 -17.99 43.95
CA TRP A 315 -10.09 -17.91 43.76
C TRP A 315 -9.62 -18.58 42.47
N PHE A 316 -10.19 -19.73 42.12
CA PHE A 316 -9.88 -20.40 40.85
C PHE A 316 -10.32 -19.54 39.65
N PHE A 317 -11.52 -18.96 39.71
CA PHE A 317 -12.02 -18.06 38.69
C PHE A 317 -11.13 -16.82 38.52
N THR A 318 -10.80 -16.11 39.61
CA THR A 318 -9.96 -14.91 39.56
C THR A 318 -8.54 -15.24 39.08
N LEU A 319 -7.99 -16.40 39.46
CA LEU A 319 -6.70 -16.86 38.96
C LEU A 319 -6.69 -16.97 37.43
N ILE A 320 -7.71 -17.60 36.83
CA ILE A 320 -7.83 -17.76 35.38
C ILE A 320 -7.94 -16.39 34.69
N ILE A 321 -8.82 -15.51 35.18
CA ILE A 321 -9.05 -14.20 34.57
C ILE A 321 -7.77 -13.36 34.58
N ILE A 322 -7.07 -13.28 35.72
CA ILE A 322 -5.83 -12.50 35.83
C ILE A 322 -4.74 -13.09 34.93
N SER A 323 -4.59 -14.40 34.91
CA SER A 323 -3.59 -15.06 34.04
C SER A 323 -3.88 -14.80 32.56
N SER A 324 -5.15 -14.85 32.14
CA SER A 324 -5.56 -14.52 30.77
C SER A 324 -5.32 -13.05 30.44
N TYR A 325 -5.64 -12.13 31.37
CA TYR A 325 -5.34 -10.71 31.20
C TYR A 325 -3.84 -10.47 31.03
N THR A 326 -2.99 -11.09 31.87
CA THR A 326 -1.53 -10.93 31.75
C THR A 326 -0.98 -11.48 30.43
N ALA A 327 -1.55 -12.58 29.92
CA ALA A 327 -1.16 -13.15 28.64
C ALA A 327 -1.58 -12.26 27.45
N ASN A 328 -2.82 -11.77 27.44
CA ASN A 328 -3.32 -10.90 26.39
C ASN A 328 -2.64 -9.53 26.41
N LEU A 329 -2.35 -8.98 27.59
CA LEU A 329 -1.61 -7.74 27.73
C LEU A 329 -0.20 -7.89 27.14
N ALA A 330 0.51 -8.98 27.45
CA ALA A 330 1.82 -9.25 26.87
C ALA A 330 1.78 -9.37 25.33
N ALA A 331 0.76 -10.05 24.78
CA ALA A 331 0.57 -10.16 23.33
C ALA A 331 0.18 -8.82 22.66
N PHE A 332 -0.59 -7.98 23.35
CA PHE A 332 -0.99 -6.67 22.85
C PHE A 332 0.21 -5.72 22.78
N LEU A 333 1.08 -5.77 23.79
CA LEU A 333 2.28 -4.93 23.86
C LEU A 333 3.34 -5.27 22.81
N THR A 334 3.35 -6.50 22.29
CA THR A 334 4.30 -6.90 21.24
C THR A 334 3.81 -6.57 19.83
N VAL A 335 2.51 -6.33 19.63
CA VAL A 335 1.92 -6.06 18.32
C VAL A 335 1.31 -4.68 18.27
N GLU A 336 2.11 -3.69 17.88
CA GLU A 336 1.57 -2.43 17.38
C GLU A 336 0.87 -2.68 16.04
N ARG A 337 -0.47 -2.78 16.07
CA ARG A 337 -1.27 -2.84 14.85
C ARG A 337 -1.36 -1.44 14.27
N MET A 338 -0.78 -1.26 13.08
CA MET A 338 -1.11 -0.11 12.24
C MET A 338 -2.52 -0.35 11.69
N ASP A 339 -3.51 0.36 12.21
CA ASP A 339 -4.87 0.28 11.69
C ASP A 339 -4.96 1.12 10.41
N SER A 340 -5.09 0.48 9.25
CA SER A 340 -5.21 1.17 7.97
C SER A 340 -6.68 1.47 7.71
N PRO A 341 -7.06 2.73 7.39
CA PRO A 341 -8.45 3.06 7.11
C PRO A 341 -8.96 2.46 5.78
N ILE A 342 -8.04 1.96 4.94
CA ILE A 342 -8.32 1.35 3.64
C ILE A 342 -7.43 0.13 3.43
N ASP A 343 -8.03 -0.99 3.00
CA ASP A 343 -7.29 -2.21 2.62
C ASP A 343 -7.52 -2.56 1.14
N SER A 344 -8.68 -2.21 0.59
CA SER A 344 -9.07 -2.58 -0.77
C SER A 344 -9.67 -1.42 -1.57
N ALA A 345 -9.72 -1.59 -2.89
CA ALA A 345 -10.42 -0.66 -3.78
C ALA A 345 -11.95 -0.65 -3.52
N ASP A 346 -12.52 -1.74 -3.01
CA ASP A 346 -13.94 -1.80 -2.65
C ASP A 346 -14.27 -0.89 -1.46
N ASP A 347 -13.34 -0.76 -0.51
CA ASP A 347 -13.54 0.11 0.66
C ASP A 347 -13.55 1.58 0.24
N LEU A 348 -12.66 1.96 -0.69
CA LEU A 348 -12.69 3.28 -1.32
C LEU A 348 -13.99 3.55 -2.06
N ALA A 349 -14.58 2.55 -2.71
CA ALA A 349 -15.84 2.70 -3.44
C ALA A 349 -17.07 2.81 -2.52
N LYS A 350 -17.02 2.26 -1.30
CA LYS A 350 -18.12 2.32 -0.31
C LYS A 350 -18.15 3.63 0.46
N GLN A 351 -17.00 4.29 0.62
CA GLN A 351 -16.86 5.51 1.42
C GLN A 351 -16.65 6.76 0.55
N THR A 352 -16.95 7.94 1.09
CA THR A 352 -16.80 9.23 0.39
C THR A 352 -15.92 10.23 1.12
N ARG A 353 -15.29 9.82 2.24
CA ARG A 353 -14.47 10.70 3.09
C ARG A 353 -13.09 10.92 2.48
N ILE A 354 -12.43 9.84 2.07
CA ILE A 354 -11.14 9.86 1.38
C ILE A 354 -11.41 10.06 -0.10
N GLU A 355 -10.89 11.14 -0.68
CA GLU A 355 -10.96 11.35 -2.13
C GLU A 355 -9.98 10.42 -2.83
N TYR A 356 -10.30 9.99 -4.06
CA TYR A 356 -9.38 9.18 -4.85
C TYR A 356 -9.47 9.52 -6.33
N GLY A 357 -8.38 9.23 -7.05
CA GLY A 357 -8.36 9.41 -8.49
C GLY A 357 -7.05 9.02 -9.16
N ALA A 358 -6.90 9.39 -10.42
CA ALA A 358 -5.82 8.95 -11.31
C ALA A 358 -5.29 10.12 -12.15
N VAL A 359 -4.18 9.88 -12.85
CA VAL A 359 -3.59 10.86 -13.77
C VAL A 359 -4.43 11.02 -15.04
N ARG A 360 -4.63 12.28 -15.47
CA ARG A 360 -5.33 12.64 -16.70
C ARG A 360 -4.63 12.06 -17.93
N ASP A 361 -5.40 11.67 -18.94
CA ASP A 361 -4.90 11.04 -20.17
C ASP A 361 -4.09 9.74 -19.94
N GLY A 362 -4.16 9.16 -18.73
CA GLY A 362 -3.46 7.93 -18.35
C GLY A 362 -4.21 6.65 -18.77
N SER A 363 -3.45 5.55 -18.81
CA SER A 363 -4.00 4.20 -19.03
C SER A 363 -4.96 3.79 -17.91
N THR A 364 -4.64 4.14 -16.65
CA THR A 364 -5.47 3.92 -15.46
C THR A 364 -6.83 4.62 -15.55
N MET A 365 -6.86 5.90 -15.94
CA MET A 365 -8.11 6.64 -16.15
C MET A 365 -8.98 5.96 -17.23
N THR A 366 -8.37 5.58 -18.34
CA THR A 366 -9.07 4.91 -19.45
C THR A 366 -9.60 3.54 -19.06
N PHE A 367 -8.87 2.81 -18.20
CA PHE A 367 -9.30 1.53 -17.64
C PHE A 367 -10.58 1.68 -16.83
N PHE A 368 -10.64 2.60 -15.87
CA PHE A 368 -11.86 2.84 -15.08
C PHE A 368 -13.01 3.37 -15.95
N LYS A 369 -12.74 4.20 -16.96
CA LYS A 369 -13.75 4.70 -17.92
C LYS A 369 -14.41 3.57 -18.74
N LYS A 370 -13.68 2.50 -19.05
CA LYS A 370 -14.16 1.38 -19.91
C LYS A 370 -14.47 0.10 -19.13
N SER A 371 -14.21 0.08 -17.82
CA SER A 371 -14.45 -1.08 -16.98
C SER A 371 -15.94 -1.41 -16.93
N LYS A 372 -16.27 -2.71 -16.86
CA LYS A 372 -17.64 -3.24 -16.70
C LYS A 372 -17.89 -3.85 -15.32
N ILE A 373 -16.93 -3.72 -14.41
CA ILE A 373 -17.04 -4.23 -13.05
C ILE A 373 -17.77 -3.18 -12.21
N SER A 374 -18.84 -3.57 -11.53
CA SER A 374 -19.73 -2.66 -10.81
C SER A 374 -19.04 -1.77 -9.78
N THR A 375 -18.03 -2.28 -9.04
CA THR A 375 -17.20 -1.46 -8.15
C THR A 375 -16.47 -0.36 -8.93
N TYR A 376 -15.78 -0.72 -10.01
CA TYR A 376 -14.94 0.20 -10.78
C TYR A 376 -15.77 1.21 -11.59
N GLU A 377 -16.98 0.83 -12.02
CA GLU A 377 -17.95 1.75 -12.61
C GLU A 377 -18.40 2.80 -11.59
N LYS A 378 -18.67 2.41 -10.34
CA LYS A 378 -18.98 3.36 -9.25
C LYS A 378 -17.81 4.29 -8.96
N MET A 379 -16.59 3.75 -8.90
CA MET A 379 -15.37 4.56 -8.74
C MET A 379 -15.20 5.54 -9.90
N TRP A 380 -15.45 5.13 -11.14
CA TRP A 380 -15.42 6.01 -12.31
C TRP A 380 -16.51 7.08 -12.26
N ALA A 381 -17.73 6.73 -11.85
CA ALA A 381 -18.81 7.71 -11.67
C ALA A 381 -18.41 8.79 -10.64
N PHE A 382 -17.78 8.38 -9.53
CA PHE A 382 -17.22 9.31 -8.55
C PHE A 382 -16.13 10.20 -9.15
N MET A 383 -15.11 9.62 -9.81
CA MET A 383 -14.03 10.37 -10.44
C MET A 383 -14.52 11.32 -11.55
N SER A 384 -15.49 10.88 -12.35
CA SER A 384 -16.08 11.65 -13.45
C SER A 384 -16.96 12.80 -12.96
N SER A 385 -17.64 12.63 -11.83
CA SER A 385 -18.39 13.72 -11.17
C SER A 385 -17.46 14.82 -10.62
N ARG A 386 -16.21 14.46 -10.28
CA ARG A 386 -15.21 15.32 -9.65
C ARG A 386 -13.95 15.50 -10.48
N LYS A 387 -14.05 15.64 -11.81
CA LYS A 387 -12.88 15.70 -12.72
C LYS A 387 -11.79 16.72 -12.31
N ASN A 388 -12.17 17.85 -11.73
CA ASN A 388 -11.23 18.89 -11.32
C ASN A 388 -10.49 18.58 -10.02
N THR A 389 -11.10 17.82 -9.11
CA THR A 389 -10.47 17.46 -7.83
C THR A 389 -9.93 16.05 -7.85
N ALA A 390 -10.58 15.07 -8.46
CA ALA A 390 -10.12 13.68 -8.49
C ALA A 390 -8.96 13.43 -9.47
N LEU A 391 -8.92 14.08 -10.64
CA LEU A 391 -7.91 13.79 -11.66
C LEU A 391 -6.76 14.79 -11.65
N VAL A 392 -5.54 14.28 -11.41
CA VAL A 392 -4.29 15.07 -11.36
C VAL A 392 -3.61 15.15 -12.72
N LYS A 393 -2.77 16.16 -12.96
CA LYS A 393 -2.10 16.32 -14.26
C LYS A 393 -0.93 15.35 -14.42
N ASN A 394 -0.10 15.21 -13.39
CA ASN A 394 1.11 14.40 -13.40
C ASN A 394 1.26 13.57 -12.10
N ASN A 395 2.07 12.51 -12.14
CA ASN A 395 2.36 11.68 -10.97
C ASN A 395 2.92 12.51 -9.80
N LYS A 396 3.83 13.45 -10.06
CA LYS A 396 4.43 14.33 -9.02
C LYS A 396 3.40 15.12 -8.23
N GLU A 397 2.41 15.70 -8.92
CA GLU A 397 1.30 16.45 -8.30
C GLU A 397 0.43 15.50 -7.44
N GLY A 398 0.14 14.31 -7.96
CA GLY A 398 -0.59 13.28 -7.23
C GLY A 398 0.11 12.87 -5.92
N ILE A 399 1.42 12.64 -5.97
CA ILE A 399 2.21 12.26 -4.78
C ILE A 399 2.20 13.36 -3.72
N THR A 400 2.43 14.62 -4.12
CA THR A 400 2.37 15.75 -3.18
C THR A 400 0.99 15.89 -2.56
N ARG A 401 -0.07 15.60 -3.32
CA ARG A 401 -1.44 15.64 -2.81
C ARG A 401 -1.75 14.54 -1.81
N VAL A 402 -1.29 13.31 -2.05
CA VAL A 402 -1.43 12.19 -1.10
C VAL A 402 -0.73 12.51 0.22
N LEU A 403 0.40 13.21 0.19
CA LEU A 403 1.14 13.60 1.39
C LEU A 403 0.44 14.71 2.20
N THR A 404 -0.26 15.62 1.52
CA THR A 404 -0.81 16.84 2.14
C THR A 404 -2.27 16.74 2.51
N THR A 405 -3.04 15.88 1.83
CA THR A 405 -4.50 15.75 1.99
C THR A 405 -4.91 14.29 2.14
N ASP A 406 -6.11 14.02 2.67
CA ASP A 406 -6.71 12.67 2.71
C ASP A 406 -7.19 12.26 1.30
N TYR A 407 -6.22 11.98 0.44
CA TYR A 407 -6.40 11.61 -0.96
C TYR A 407 -5.61 10.33 -1.27
N ALA A 408 -6.22 9.40 -2.00
CA ALA A 408 -5.59 8.18 -2.48
C ALA A 408 -5.36 8.24 -3.99
N LEU A 409 -4.13 7.97 -4.43
CA LEU A 409 -3.76 8.00 -5.85
C LEU A 409 -3.73 6.58 -6.43
N LEU A 410 -4.50 6.36 -7.49
CA LEU A 410 -4.47 5.13 -8.29
C LEU A 410 -3.33 5.23 -9.31
N MET A 411 -2.31 4.42 -9.12
CA MET A 411 -1.08 4.46 -9.93
C MET A 411 -0.56 3.03 -10.18
N GLU A 412 0.35 2.90 -11.13
CA GLU A 412 1.02 1.63 -11.43
C GLU A 412 1.93 1.20 -10.27
N SER A 413 1.89 -0.08 -9.92
CA SER A 413 2.53 -0.65 -8.74
C SER A 413 4.05 -0.48 -8.73
N THR A 414 4.68 -0.54 -9.90
CA THR A 414 6.13 -0.31 -10.04
C THR A 414 6.54 1.11 -9.70
N SER A 415 5.71 2.09 -10.04
CA SER A 415 5.92 3.48 -9.66
C SER A 415 5.69 3.69 -8.16
N ILE A 416 4.70 3.01 -7.57
CA ILE A 416 4.45 3.04 -6.13
C ILE A 416 5.65 2.47 -5.37
N GLU A 417 6.11 1.27 -5.73
CA GLU A 417 7.28 0.59 -5.17
C GLU A 417 8.52 1.50 -5.18
N TYR A 418 8.75 2.21 -6.28
CA TYR A 418 9.88 3.14 -6.40
C TYR A 418 9.79 4.33 -5.42
N ILE A 419 8.59 4.87 -5.23
CA ILE A 419 8.34 6.04 -4.38
C ILE A 419 8.36 5.66 -2.91
N THR A 420 7.74 4.54 -2.52
CA THR A 420 7.68 4.09 -1.12
C THR A 420 9.05 3.74 -0.58
N GLN A 421 9.96 3.22 -1.41
CA GLN A 421 11.37 3.00 -1.02
C GLN A 421 12.17 4.30 -0.77
N ARG A 422 11.66 5.45 -1.23
CA ARG A 422 12.31 6.77 -1.08
C ARG A 422 11.58 7.68 -0.11
N ASN A 423 10.29 7.49 0.08
CA ASN A 423 9.45 8.29 0.93
C ASN A 423 8.63 7.39 1.85
N CYS A 424 9.07 7.31 3.10
CA CYS A 424 8.55 6.37 4.10
C CYS A 424 7.20 6.83 4.69
N ASN A 425 6.76 8.04 4.36
CA ASN A 425 5.45 8.56 4.72
C ASN A 425 4.34 8.05 3.78
N LEU A 426 4.69 7.24 2.78
CA LEU A 426 3.76 6.67 1.81
C LEU A 426 3.78 5.15 1.91
N THR A 427 2.62 4.54 1.71
CA THR A 427 2.44 3.10 1.70
C THR A 427 1.59 2.69 0.50
N GLN A 428 1.91 1.50 -0.03
CA GLN A 428 1.03 0.82 -0.96
C GLN A 428 -0.12 0.18 -0.17
N VAL A 429 -1.35 0.41 -0.61
CA VAL A 429 -2.55 -0.17 -0.01
C VAL A 429 -3.14 -1.20 -0.97
N GLY A 430 -3.46 -2.37 -0.42
CA GLY A 430 -4.06 -3.47 -1.16
C GLY A 430 -3.13 -4.12 -2.18
N GLY A 431 -3.71 -5.05 -2.95
CA GLY A 431 -3.01 -5.77 -4.01
C GLY A 431 -2.99 -5.04 -5.35
N LEU A 432 -2.73 -5.81 -6.40
CA LEU A 432 -2.88 -5.38 -7.79
C LEU A 432 -4.36 -5.52 -8.20
N ILE A 433 -4.96 -4.43 -8.65
CA ILE A 433 -6.35 -4.36 -9.12
C ILE A 433 -6.50 -5.07 -10.47
N ASP A 434 -5.45 -5.01 -11.30
CA ASP A 434 -5.39 -5.67 -12.60
C ASP A 434 -4.00 -6.27 -12.84
N SER A 435 -3.88 -7.00 -13.96
CA SER A 435 -2.61 -7.53 -14.44
C SER A 435 -2.30 -6.93 -15.80
N LYS A 436 -1.22 -6.16 -15.84
CA LYS A 436 -0.71 -5.41 -17.01
C LYS A 436 0.79 -5.64 -17.16
N GLY A 437 1.33 -5.11 -18.25
CA GLY A 437 2.77 -5.05 -18.43
C GLY A 437 3.19 -3.89 -19.30
N TYR A 438 4.45 -3.48 -19.13
CA TYR A 438 5.12 -2.60 -20.07
C TYR A 438 5.73 -3.42 -21.19
N GLY A 439 5.55 -2.96 -22.42
CA GLY A 439 6.14 -3.53 -23.61
C GLY A 439 6.84 -2.46 -24.44
N VAL A 440 7.71 -2.89 -25.34
CA VAL A 440 8.32 -2.01 -26.34
C VAL A 440 7.30 -1.80 -27.46
N GLY A 441 7.00 -0.55 -27.77
CA GLY A 441 6.11 -0.19 -28.87
C GLY A 441 6.85 -0.16 -30.21
N THR A 442 6.22 -0.68 -31.25
CA THR A 442 6.71 -0.68 -32.63
C THR A 442 5.60 -0.24 -33.59
N PRO A 443 5.92 0.38 -34.74
CA PRO A 443 4.93 0.61 -35.78
C PRO A 443 4.30 -0.71 -36.25
N ILE A 444 3.04 -0.65 -36.70
CA ILE A 444 2.29 -1.85 -37.09
C ILE A 444 3.00 -2.61 -38.22
N GLY A 445 3.15 -3.93 -38.08
CA GLY A 445 3.83 -4.76 -39.07
C GLY A 445 5.35 -4.54 -39.16
N SER A 446 5.95 -3.90 -38.16
CA SER A 446 7.40 -3.68 -38.11
C SER A 446 8.16 -5.01 -37.99
N PRO A 447 9.21 -5.24 -38.80
CA PRO A 447 10.05 -6.44 -38.69
C PRO A 447 10.87 -6.47 -37.38
N TYR A 448 10.93 -5.36 -36.64
CA TYR A 448 11.67 -5.26 -35.38
C TYR A 448 10.95 -5.91 -34.20
N ARG A 449 9.61 -6.00 -34.25
CA ARG A 449 8.80 -6.52 -33.14
C ARG A 449 9.23 -7.91 -32.69
N ASP A 450 9.39 -8.83 -33.65
CA ASP A 450 9.70 -10.23 -33.34
C ASP A 450 11.14 -10.38 -32.83
N LYS A 451 12.09 -9.64 -33.42
CA LYS A 451 13.49 -9.62 -32.98
C LYS A 451 13.64 -9.04 -31.57
N VAL A 452 12.95 -7.93 -31.28
CA VAL A 452 12.91 -7.32 -29.93
C VAL A 452 12.23 -8.27 -28.94
N THR A 453 11.16 -8.95 -29.34
CA THR A 453 10.47 -9.92 -28.49
C THR A 453 11.38 -11.08 -28.08
N ILE A 454 12.11 -11.67 -29.03
CA ILE A 454 13.06 -12.74 -28.75
C ILE A 454 14.18 -12.24 -27.83
N ALA A 455 14.72 -11.04 -28.07
CA ALA A 455 15.75 -10.45 -27.22
C ALA A 455 15.25 -10.18 -25.78
N ILE A 456 14.00 -9.73 -25.60
CA ILE A 456 13.40 -9.55 -24.26
C ILE A 456 13.26 -10.89 -23.54
N LEU A 457 12.83 -11.94 -24.25
CA LEU A 457 12.73 -13.28 -23.67
C LEU A 457 14.11 -13.80 -23.24
N GLN A 458 15.14 -13.61 -24.06
CA GLN A 458 16.51 -13.93 -23.69
C GLN A 458 16.97 -13.18 -22.43
N LEU A 459 16.71 -11.86 -22.34
CA LEU A 459 17.04 -11.07 -21.15
C LEU A 459 16.27 -11.50 -19.89
N GLN A 460 15.05 -12.02 -20.06
CA GLN A 460 14.24 -12.59 -18.99
C GLN A 460 14.82 -13.93 -18.51
N GLU A 461 15.19 -14.83 -19.43
CA GLU A 461 15.81 -16.14 -19.13
C GLU A 461 17.17 -16.00 -18.45
N GLU A 462 17.98 -15.02 -18.87
CA GLU A 462 19.27 -14.67 -18.24
C GLU A 462 19.11 -13.96 -16.88
N GLY A 463 17.89 -13.57 -16.49
CA GLY A 463 17.63 -12.82 -15.25
C GLY A 463 18.11 -11.36 -15.27
N LYS A 464 18.58 -10.85 -16.41
CA LYS A 464 19.07 -9.47 -16.56
C LYS A 464 18.00 -8.42 -16.29
N LEU A 465 16.75 -8.68 -16.69
CA LEU A 465 15.63 -7.77 -16.41
C LEU A 465 15.42 -7.57 -14.90
N HIS A 466 15.58 -8.63 -14.10
CA HIS A 466 15.49 -8.56 -12.65
C HIS A 466 16.70 -7.84 -12.04
N MET A 467 17.92 -8.14 -12.49
CA MET A 467 19.13 -7.42 -12.04
C MET A 467 19.06 -5.91 -12.29
N MET A 468 18.56 -5.50 -13.47
CA MET A 468 18.31 -4.09 -13.77
C MET A 468 17.20 -3.50 -12.90
N LYS A 469 16.13 -4.26 -12.59
CA LYS A 469 15.07 -3.79 -11.70
C LYS A 469 15.64 -3.49 -10.31
N GLU A 470 16.35 -4.44 -9.71
CA GLU A 470 17.00 -4.28 -8.40
C GLU A 470 17.93 -3.06 -8.39
N LYS A 471 18.77 -2.88 -9.41
CA LYS A 471 19.67 -1.72 -9.54
C LYS A 471 18.95 -0.38 -9.46
N TRP A 472 17.81 -0.24 -10.15
CA TRP A 472 17.11 1.04 -10.29
C TRP A 472 16.03 1.30 -9.24
N TRP A 473 15.41 0.24 -8.73
CA TRP A 473 14.38 0.36 -7.70
C TRP A 473 15.01 0.53 -6.33
N ARG A 474 15.92 -0.38 -5.94
CA ARG A 474 16.49 -0.48 -4.59
C ARG A 474 16.98 0.88 -4.09
N GLY A 475 16.25 1.43 -3.13
CA GLY A 475 16.53 2.72 -2.51
C GLY A 475 16.92 2.58 -1.06
N ASN A 476 18.06 3.15 -0.67
CA ASN A 476 18.47 3.30 0.74
C ASN A 476 17.71 4.43 1.46
N GLY A 477 16.55 4.85 0.93
CA GLY A 477 15.84 6.05 1.35
C GLY A 477 14.99 5.83 2.59
N CYS A 478 14.50 4.61 2.78
CA CYS A 478 13.81 4.20 3.98
C CYS A 478 14.63 3.15 4.71
N PRO A 479 14.73 3.22 6.06
CA PRO A 479 15.21 2.07 6.79
C PRO A 479 14.34 0.89 6.37
N GLU A 480 14.98 -0.22 5.97
CA GLU A 480 14.25 -1.49 5.92
C GLU A 480 13.56 -1.64 7.28
N GLU A 481 12.37 -2.22 7.32
CA GLU A 481 11.72 -2.53 8.59
C GLU A 481 12.59 -3.58 9.30
N ASP A 482 13.69 -3.12 9.90
CA ASP A 482 14.53 -3.85 10.81
C ASP A 482 13.56 -4.42 11.83
N ASN A 483 13.55 -5.76 11.88
CA ASN A 483 12.74 -6.58 12.76
C ASN A 483 12.43 -5.79 14.02
N LYS A 484 11.15 -5.43 14.23
CA LYS A 484 10.69 -4.67 15.39
C LYS A 484 11.29 -5.29 16.65
N GLU A 485 12.46 -4.81 17.07
CA GLU A 485 13.07 -5.24 18.32
C GLU A 485 12.10 -4.79 19.39
N ALA A 486 11.82 -5.69 20.34
CA ALA A 486 10.83 -5.45 21.37
C ALA A 486 11.12 -4.10 22.05
N SER A 487 10.32 -3.09 21.71
CA SER A 487 10.51 -1.74 22.18
C SER A 487 10.24 -1.71 23.68
N ALA A 488 11.07 -0.97 24.43
CA ALA A 488 10.86 -0.81 25.86
C ALA A 488 9.46 -0.23 26.12
N LEU A 489 8.82 -0.68 27.20
CA LEU A 489 7.48 -0.20 27.58
C LEU A 489 7.49 1.31 27.79
N GLY A 490 6.93 2.04 26.83
CA GLY A 490 6.81 3.49 26.89
C GLY A 490 5.80 3.95 27.95
N VAL A 491 6.00 5.18 28.44
CA VAL A 491 5.05 5.85 29.36
C VAL A 491 3.66 5.97 28.74
N GLU A 492 3.53 5.96 27.41
CA GLU A 492 2.26 6.04 26.69
C GLU A 492 1.32 4.85 26.99
N ASN A 493 1.87 3.65 27.19
CA ASN A 493 1.08 2.45 27.50
C ASN A 493 0.74 2.31 28.99
N ILE A 494 1.57 2.84 29.89
CA ILE A 494 1.45 2.69 31.35
C ILE A 494 0.93 3.96 32.04
N GLY A 495 0.95 5.10 31.36
CA GLY A 495 0.64 6.43 31.92
C GLY A 495 -0.72 6.52 32.60
N GLY A 496 -1.75 5.85 32.05
CA GLY A 496 -3.07 5.80 32.66
C GLY A 496 -3.11 5.19 34.06
N ILE A 497 -2.22 4.25 34.36
CA ILE A 497 -2.14 3.60 35.68
C ILE A 497 -1.75 4.62 36.76
N PHE A 498 -0.82 5.54 36.44
CA PHE A 498 -0.43 6.61 37.35
C PHE A 498 -1.54 7.64 37.58
N ILE A 499 -2.36 7.91 36.56
CA ILE A 499 -3.52 8.81 36.68
C ILE A 499 -4.57 8.21 37.63
N VAL A 500 -4.87 6.92 37.49
CA VAL A 500 -5.79 6.21 38.39
C VAL A 500 -5.27 6.20 39.82
N LEU A 501 -3.97 5.99 40.02
CA LEU A 501 -3.34 6.06 41.35
C LEU A 501 -3.51 7.45 41.98
N ALA A 502 -3.21 8.51 41.24
CA ALA A 502 -3.35 9.88 41.72
C ALA A 502 -4.81 10.22 42.07
N ALA A 503 -5.76 9.83 41.21
CA ALA A 503 -7.19 10.02 41.47
C ALA A 503 -7.64 9.28 42.74
N GLY A 504 -7.16 8.05 42.95
CA GLY A 504 -7.46 7.26 44.14
C GLY A 504 -6.94 7.90 45.44
N LEU A 505 -5.73 8.47 45.42
CA LEU A 505 -5.15 9.19 46.57
C LEU A 505 -5.93 10.46 46.90
N VAL A 506 -6.35 11.21 45.88
CA VAL A 506 -7.15 12.42 46.09
C VAL A 506 -8.53 12.06 46.65
N LEU A 507 -9.18 11.04 46.08
CA LEU A 507 -10.48 10.57 46.55
C LEU A 507 -10.43 10.07 48.00
N SER A 508 -9.37 9.35 48.40
CA SER A 508 -9.23 8.85 49.77
C SER A 508 -9.11 9.98 50.80
N VAL A 509 -8.38 11.05 50.46
CA VAL A 509 -8.30 12.25 51.31
C VAL A 509 -9.67 12.91 51.46
N PHE A 510 -10.43 13.05 50.36
CA PHE A 510 -11.78 13.62 50.42
C PHE A 510 -12.75 12.78 51.26
N VAL A 511 -12.69 11.44 51.12
CA VAL A 511 -13.51 10.53 51.93
C VAL A 511 -13.12 10.65 53.41
N ALA A 512 -11.84 10.69 53.74
CA ALA A 512 -11.38 10.86 55.13
C ALA A 512 -11.83 12.19 55.75
N ILE A 513 -11.77 13.29 54.98
CA ILE A 513 -12.31 14.58 55.41
C ILE A 513 -13.83 14.49 55.62
N GLY A 514 -14.55 13.83 54.71
CA GLY A 514 -15.99 13.60 54.81
C GLY A 514 -16.36 12.80 56.06
N GLU A 515 -15.67 11.70 56.34
CA GLU A 515 -15.84 10.89 57.55
C GLU A 515 -15.54 11.69 58.82
N PHE A 516 -14.48 12.49 58.81
CA PHE A 516 -14.14 13.37 59.93
C PHE A 516 -15.25 14.39 60.21
N ILE A 517 -15.76 15.06 59.16
CA ILE A 517 -16.86 16.03 59.29
C ILE A 517 -18.13 15.33 59.76
N TYR A 518 -18.48 14.17 59.19
CA TYR A 518 -19.67 13.41 59.56
C TYR A 518 -19.61 12.97 61.02
N LYS A 519 -18.48 12.41 61.46
CA LYS A 519 -18.28 11.97 62.84
C LYS A 519 -18.23 13.15 63.81
N SER A 520 -17.60 14.26 63.42
CA SER A 520 -17.59 15.49 64.23
C SER A 520 -19.00 16.04 64.43
N ARG A 521 -19.84 16.10 63.38
CA ARG A 521 -21.24 16.57 63.50
C ARG A 521 -22.09 15.63 64.35
N LYS A 522 -21.96 14.32 64.14
CA LYS A 522 -22.67 13.33 64.96
C LYS A 522 -22.25 13.40 66.44
N ASN A 523 -20.98 13.67 66.73
CA ASN A 523 -20.53 13.88 68.11
C ASN A 523 -21.06 15.20 68.69
N SER A 524 -21.19 16.27 67.89
CA SER A 524 -21.84 17.51 68.32
C SER A 524 -23.34 17.31 68.64
N ASP A 525 -24.04 16.45 67.90
CA ASP A 525 -25.43 16.07 68.20
C ASP A 525 -25.54 15.17 69.46
N ILE A 526 -24.51 14.38 69.77
CA ILE A 526 -24.43 13.55 71.00
C ILE A 526 -24.00 14.39 72.21
N GLU A 527 -23.24 15.47 72.01
CA GLU A 527 -22.86 16.41 73.07
C GLU A 527 -24.07 17.17 73.65
N GLU A 528 -25.22 17.27 72.96
CA GLU A 528 -26.48 17.75 73.58
C GLU A 528 -27.18 16.72 74.49
N CYS A 529 -26.86 15.42 74.42
CA CYS A 529 -27.47 14.37 75.25
C CYS A 529 -26.53 13.69 76.28
N VAL A 530 -25.21 13.94 76.23
CA VAL A 530 -24.24 13.32 77.17
C VAL A 530 -23.39 14.35 77.94
N SER A 531 -23.54 15.64 77.66
CA SER A 531 -23.00 16.74 78.49
C SER A 531 -23.90 16.87 79.73
N PHE A 532 -23.54 16.36 80.90
CA PHE A 532 -22.58 17.03 81.78
C PHE A 532 -21.95 16.09 82.85
N SER A 533 -22.38 14.82 82.96
CA SER A 533 -22.02 13.96 84.11
C SER A 533 -20.96 12.88 83.82
N ALA A 534 -20.89 12.32 82.61
CA ALA A 534 -20.02 11.17 82.32
C ALA A 534 -18.58 11.57 81.92
N VAL A 535 -18.40 12.70 81.23
CA VAL A 535 -17.08 13.15 80.75
C VAL A 535 -16.23 13.74 81.89
N MET A 536 -16.86 14.18 83.00
CA MET A 536 -16.14 14.72 84.16
C MET A 536 -15.53 13.63 85.07
N GLU A 537 -15.91 12.37 84.90
CA GLU A 537 -15.43 11.24 85.72
C GLU A 537 -14.20 10.54 85.10
N ASP A 538 -14.08 10.52 83.77
CA ASP A 538 -13.02 9.81 83.05
C ASP A 538 -11.76 10.64 82.69
N LEU A 539 -11.78 11.97 82.85
CA LEU A 539 -10.64 12.86 82.52
C LEU A 539 -9.92 13.49 83.70
N GLY A 540 -10.08 12.90 84.89
CA GLY A 540 -9.03 12.85 85.92
C GLY A 540 -8.90 14.04 86.88
N ILE A 541 -8.78 13.73 88.18
CA ILE A 541 -7.69 14.17 89.08
C ILE A 541 -7.90 13.43 90.42
N SER A 542 -7.18 12.32 90.59
CA SER A 542 -6.80 11.81 91.90
C SER A 542 -5.79 12.77 92.53
N LEU A 543 -6.29 13.85 93.13
CA LEU A 543 -5.58 14.68 94.11
C LEU A 543 -6.58 15.20 95.14
N ARG A 544 -7.03 14.29 96.02
CA ARG A 544 -7.35 14.56 97.43
C ARG A 544 -7.75 13.26 98.12
N CYS A 545 -6.76 12.46 98.46
CA CYS A 545 -6.89 11.54 99.60
C CYS A 545 -5.63 11.65 100.48
N HIS A 546 -5.35 12.88 100.94
CA HIS A 546 -4.54 13.10 102.13
C HIS A 546 -5.50 13.57 103.23
N LYS A 547 -5.61 12.77 104.30
CA LYS A 547 -6.51 12.85 105.47
C LYS A 547 -7.87 12.16 105.30
N ALA A 548 -7.89 10.84 105.54
CA ALA A 548 -8.56 10.25 106.70
C ALA A 548 -8.70 8.72 106.54
N LEU A 549 -7.73 7.95 107.06
CA LEU A 549 -8.00 6.62 107.62
C LEU A 549 -6.93 6.30 108.67
N ARG A 550 -7.08 6.95 109.82
CA ARG A 550 -6.56 6.45 111.09
C ARG A 550 -7.50 5.32 111.52
N LYS A 551 -7.22 4.08 111.12
CA LYS A 551 -7.43 2.82 111.90
C LYS A 551 -7.38 1.57 111.01
N ARG A 552 -6.49 0.64 111.42
CA ARG A 552 -6.54 -0.84 111.33
C ARG A 552 -6.69 -1.46 109.93
N GLY A 553 -5.87 -2.40 109.47
CA GLY A 553 -4.78 -3.14 110.11
C GLY A 553 -4.22 -4.21 109.16
N ARG A 554 -2.91 -4.43 109.26
CA ARG A 554 -2.13 -5.67 109.03
C ARG A 554 -2.82 -6.86 108.33
N HIS A 555 -2.21 -7.35 107.24
CA HIS A 555 -1.38 -8.58 107.15
C HIS A 555 -0.90 -8.74 105.69
N ARG A 556 0.40 -8.76 105.32
CA ARG A 556 1.54 -9.70 105.53
C ARG A 556 1.55 -10.91 104.58
N GLY A 557 2.59 -11.00 103.72
CA GLY A 557 3.04 -12.17 102.94
C GLY A 557 3.33 -11.80 101.48
N ARG A 558 4.55 -11.59 100.96
CA ARG A 558 5.86 -12.27 100.97
C ARG A 558 5.95 -13.48 100.02
N ALA A 559 7.02 -13.44 99.20
CA ALA A 559 7.69 -14.51 98.42
C ALA A 559 7.09 -14.79 97.02
N SER A 560 7.80 -14.95 95.89
CA SER A 560 9.21 -15.02 95.40
C SER A 560 9.48 -16.34 94.67
N LEU A 561 10.39 -16.29 93.69
CA LEU A 561 11.09 -17.40 93.00
C LEU A 561 10.26 -18.21 91.97
N SER A 562 10.79 -18.73 90.85
CA SER A 562 12.07 -18.62 90.15
C SER A 562 12.05 -19.56 88.92
N GLY A 563 12.68 -19.13 87.82
CA GLY A 563 13.54 -19.97 86.96
C GLY A 563 12.86 -20.89 85.92
N VAL A 564 13.48 -21.25 84.78
CA VAL A 564 14.90 -21.25 84.37
C VAL A 564 15.02 -21.17 82.84
N LEU A 565 16.13 -20.57 82.41
CA LEU A 565 16.83 -20.49 81.13
C LEU A 565 16.68 -21.64 80.11
N CYS A 566 16.75 -21.29 78.81
CA CYS A 566 17.93 -21.63 77.98
C CYS A 566 17.94 -20.94 76.59
N ASN A 567 19.02 -20.21 76.32
CA ASN A 567 19.63 -19.85 75.03
C ASN A 567 21.14 -19.69 75.36
N PRO A 568 22.18 -19.84 74.48
CA PRO A 568 22.28 -19.15 73.17
C PRO A 568 23.19 -19.81 72.10
N LYS A 569 23.23 -19.21 70.89
CA LYS A 569 24.42 -18.91 70.02
C LYS A 569 23.92 -18.22 68.72
N ARG A 570 24.17 -16.92 68.44
CA ARG A 570 25.35 -16.24 67.81
C ARG A 570 25.82 -16.93 66.51
N ILE A 571 26.11 -16.32 65.35
CA ILE A 571 26.55 -14.96 64.89
C ILE A 571 26.48 -14.97 63.33
N GLN A 572 26.00 -13.90 62.64
CA GLN A 572 26.75 -12.98 61.71
C GLN A 572 27.45 -13.65 60.47
N ARG A 573 27.58 -13.13 59.24
CA ARG A 573 27.46 -11.81 58.57
C ARG A 573 27.82 -11.99 57.06
N LYS A 574 27.33 -11.10 56.16
CA LYS A 574 27.96 -10.56 54.90
C LYS A 574 28.27 -11.49 53.69
N GLU A 575 27.68 -11.19 52.52
CA GLU A 575 28.25 -10.47 51.34
C GLU A 575 29.42 -11.18 50.63
N THR A 576 29.25 -11.60 49.37
CA THR A 576 29.88 -10.98 48.16
C THR A 576 29.51 -11.71 46.85
N MET A 577 29.50 -10.90 45.79
CA MET A 577 29.42 -11.14 44.34
C MET A 577 29.84 -12.51 43.77
N ALA A 578 29.09 -12.93 42.75
CA ALA A 578 29.61 -13.15 41.39
C ALA A 578 28.55 -12.64 40.40
#